data_AF-A0A842I1R3-F1
#
_entry.id   AF-A0A842I1R3-F1
#
_cell.length_a   1.000
_cell.length_b   1.000
_cell.length_c   1.000
_cell.angle_alpha   90.00
_cell.angle_beta   90.00
_cell.angle_gamma   90.00
#
_symmetry.space_group_name_H-M   'P 1'
#
loop_
_entity.id
_entity.type
_entity.pdbx_description
1 polymer ?
#
loop_
_entity_poly.entity_id
_entity_poly.type
_entity_poly.pdbx_seq_one_letter_code
_entity_poly.pdbx_strand_id
1 'polypeptide(L)' 'LGLNKPIYRTSAAYGHFGRKPDGDTFPWEKTDLVSDLKTAL' A
#
# COMPACT_ATOMS: atom_id res chain seq x y z
N LEU A 1 0.27 7.24 3.75
CA LEU A 1 0.08 6.69 2.39
C LEU A 1 0.71 7.52 1.26
N GLY A 2 0.86 8.85 1.37
CA GLY A 2 1.59 9.62 0.34
C GLY A 2 0.90 9.67 -1.03
N LEU A 3 -0.42 9.80 -1.05
CA LEU A 3 -1.25 9.60 -2.24
C LEU A 3 -1.22 10.76 -3.24
N ASN A 4 -0.74 11.96 -2.87
CA ASN A 4 -0.60 13.08 -3.80
C ASN A 4 0.63 12.89 -4.73
N LYS A 5 0.59 11.82 -5.53
CA LYS A 5 1.64 11.35 -6.43
C LYS A 5 1.01 10.63 -7.63
N PRO A 6 1.66 10.59 -8.81
CA PRO A 6 1.12 9.94 -10.00
C PRO A 6 1.30 8.40 -10.00
N ILE A 7 0.78 7.70 -8.99
CA ILE A 7 0.98 6.24 -8.80
C ILE A 7 -0.13 5.36 -9.39
N TYR A 8 -1.17 5.96 -9.96
CA TYR A 8 -2.44 5.28 -10.27
C TYR A 8 -2.45 4.50 -11.59
N ARG A 9 -1.53 4.79 -12.52
CA ARG A 9 -1.49 4.13 -13.84
C ARG A 9 -1.37 2.61 -13.71
N THR A 10 -0.53 2.15 -12.79
CA THR A 10 -0.21 0.73 -12.63
C THR A 10 -1.38 -0.06 -12.04
N SER A 11 -2.25 0.57 -11.25
CA SER A 11 -3.43 -0.09 -10.64
C SER A 11 -4.65 -0.17 -11.57
N ALA A 12 -4.65 0.53 -12.70
CA ALA A 12 -5.79 0.57 -13.63
C ALA A 12 -6.04 -0.76 -14.37
N ALA A 13 -5.10 -1.69 -14.32
CA ALA A 13 -5.22 -3.03 -14.85
C ALA A 13 -4.67 -4.06 -13.84
N TYR A 14 -5.18 -5.29 -13.92
CA TYR A 14 -4.78 -6.41 -13.05
C TYR A 14 -5.05 -6.19 -11.55
N GLY A 15 -6.00 -5.30 -11.24
CA GLY A 15 -6.49 -5.07 -9.88
C GLY A 15 -5.68 -4.06 -9.06
N HIS A 16 -6.36 -3.48 -8.07
CA HIS A 16 -5.81 -2.50 -7.14
C HIS A 16 -5.16 -3.14 -5.90
N PHE A 17 -5.50 -4.40 -5.59
CA PHE A 17 -5.17 -5.07 -4.34
C PHE A 17 -4.39 -6.38 -4.55
N GLY A 18 -3.71 -6.85 -3.49
CA GLY A 18 -2.99 -8.12 -3.45
C GLY A 18 -1.67 -8.11 -4.22
N ARG A 19 -1.18 -6.91 -4.56
CA ARG A 19 0.06 -6.69 -5.30
C ARG A 19 1.12 -6.19 -4.34
N LYS A 20 2.38 -6.62 -4.52
CA LYS A 20 3.47 -6.19 -3.63
C LYS A 20 3.66 -4.67 -3.70
N PRO A 21 3.82 -3.98 -2.56
CA PRO A 21 4.23 -2.58 -2.56
C PRO A 21 5.64 -2.45 -3.16
N ASP A 22 5.80 -1.53 -4.11
CA ASP A 22 7.07 -1.28 -4.80
C ASP A 22 7.33 0.23 -4.89
N GLY A 23 8.38 0.69 -4.20
CA GLY A 23 8.67 2.11 -4.02
C GLY A 23 7.45 2.88 -3.47
N ASP A 24 6.96 3.82 -4.28
CA ASP A 24 5.77 4.64 -3.99
C ASP A 24 4.44 3.99 -4.43
N THR A 25 4.47 2.88 -5.17
CA THR A 25 3.26 2.21 -5.67
C THR A 25 2.65 1.26 -4.63
N PHE A 26 1.32 1.14 -4.67
CA PHE A 26 0.51 0.33 -3.74
C PHE A 26 0.81 0.59 -2.24
N PRO A 27 0.84 1.85 -1.78
CA PRO A 27 1.16 2.15 -0.38
C PRO A 27 0.17 1.55 0.63
N TRP A 28 -1.05 1.24 0.19
CA TRP A 28 -2.09 0.59 1.00
C TRP A 28 -1.86 -0.91 1.23
N GLU A 29 -0.93 -1.54 0.49
CA GLU A 29 -0.57 -2.96 0.69
C GLU A 29 0.52 -3.13 1.76
N LYS A 30 1.03 -2.04 2.33
CA LYS A 30 2.02 -2.09 3.41
C LYS A 30 1.34 -2.53 4.72
N THR A 31 1.99 -3.46 5.42
CA THR A 31 1.57 -3.99 6.73
C THR A 31 2.45 -3.48 7.86
N ASP A 32 2.99 -2.27 7.70
CA ASP A 32 3.94 -1.63 8.60
C ASP A 32 3.36 -1.32 10.00
N LEU A 33 2.04 -1.21 10.12
CA LEU A 33 1.35 -0.99 11.41
C LEU A 33 1.05 -2.28 12.20
N VAL A 34 1.40 -3.47 11.69
CA VAL A 34 1.05 -4.74 12.36
C VAL A 34 1.65 -4.85 13.76
N SER A 35 2.89 -4.40 13.97
CA SER A 35 3.53 -4.46 15.29
C SER A 35 2.79 -3.56 16.29
N ASP A 36 2.56 -2.30 15.92
CA ASP A 36 1.90 -1.31 16.79
C ASP A 36 0.50 -1.78 17.19
N LEU A 37 -0.25 -2.35 16.25
CA LEU A 37 -1.56 -2.91 16.51
C LEU A 37 -1.51 -4.11 17.47
N LYS A 38 -0.49 -4.97 17.38
CA LYS A 38 -0.31 -6.08 18.33
C LYS A 38 0.09 -5.61 19.72
N THR A 39 0.84 -4.52 19.83
CA THR A 39 1.23 -3.93 21.12
C THR A 39 0.08 -3.21 21.81
N ALA A 40 -0.89 -2.69 21.04
CA ALA A 40 -2.04 -1.96 21.58
C ALA A 40 -3.15 -2.86 22.17
N LEU A 41 -3.03 -4.18 22.04
CA LEU A 41 -3.97 -5.18 22.56
C LEU A 41 -3.52 -5.73 23.91
#